data_AF-A0A660QIA1-F1
#
_entry.id   AF-A0A660QIA1-F1
#
_cell.length_a   1.000
_cell.length_b   1.000
_cell.length_c   1.000
_cell.angle_alpha   90.00
_cell.angle_beta   90.00
_cell.angle_gamma   90.00
#
_symmetry.space_group_name_H-M   'P 1'
#
loop_
_entity.id
_entity.type
_entity.pdbx_description
1 polymer ?
#
loop_
_entity_poly.entity_id
_entity_poly.type
_entity_poly.pdbx_seq_one_letter_code
_entity_poly.pdbx_strand_id
1 'polypeptide(L)'
;MLAETANPSQGRLRGRTDEELVITGKDKFYIKASSAGRLRVPYDEEGLPLEKRVGRHLVTLKTLLEVYSQYGEPIEVEVPSFSELMEKGIGYFLNE
;
A
#
# COMPACT_ATOMS: atom_id res chain seq x y z
N MET A 1 -8.00 -2.99 14.70
CA MET A 1 -6.82 -2.24 14.20
C MET A 1 -7.14 -1.75 12.80
N LEU A 2 -6.78 -0.50 12.46
CA LEU A 2 -6.84 0.01 11.10
C LEU A 2 -5.41 0.09 10.57
N ALA A 3 -5.03 -0.81 9.67
CA ALA A 3 -3.80 -0.65 8.90
C ALA A 3 -4.17 0.20 7.68
N GLU A 4 -3.99 1.51 7.76
CA GLU A 4 -4.30 2.42 6.65
C GLU A 4 -3.04 2.74 5.85
N THR A 5 -3.17 2.81 4.53
CA THR A 5 -2.15 3.35 3.64
C THR A 5 -2.74 4.49 2.83
N ALA A 6 -1.96 5.57 2.65
CA ALA A 6 -2.42 6.69 1.82
C ALA A 6 -2.73 6.19 0.40
N ASN A 7 -3.93 6.48 -0.09
CA ASN A 7 -4.41 6.01 -1.38
C ASN A 7 -5.11 7.17 -2.13
N PRO A 8 -4.51 7.69 -3.20
CA PRO A 8 -5.07 8.78 -3.99
C PRO A 8 -6.46 8.47 -4.55
N SER A 9 -6.74 7.21 -4.92
CA SER A 9 -8.05 6.79 -5.45
C SER A 9 -9.22 6.97 -4.47
N GLN A 10 -8.94 7.06 -3.16
CA GLN A 10 -9.95 7.28 -2.12
C GLN A 10 -10.05 8.75 -1.69
N GLY A 11 -9.12 9.59 -2.08
CA GLY A 11 -9.07 10.97 -1.59
C GLY A 11 -9.81 11.96 -2.46
N ARG A 12 -10.20 13.09 -1.85
CA ARG A 12 -11.06 14.11 -2.45
C ARG A 12 -10.41 14.93 -3.58
N LEU A 13 -9.08 14.90 -3.65
CA LEU A 13 -8.30 15.75 -4.55
C LEU A 13 -8.03 15.11 -5.92
N ARG A 14 -8.32 13.81 -6.06
CA ARG A 14 -8.01 13.03 -7.26
C ARG A 14 -8.77 13.51 -8.48
N GLY A 15 -8.23 13.21 -9.65
CA GLY A 15 -8.88 13.35 -10.93
C GLY A 15 -9.87 12.22 -11.20
N ARG A 16 -9.83 11.69 -12.42
CA ARG A 16 -10.66 10.54 -12.80
C ARG A 16 -10.28 9.34 -11.94
N THR A 17 -11.29 8.59 -11.49
CA THR A 17 -11.07 7.30 -10.83
C THR A 17 -11.10 6.21 -11.88
N ASP A 18 -9.94 5.65 -12.18
CA ASP A 18 -9.73 4.56 -13.13
C ASP A 18 -8.72 3.54 -12.57
N GLU A 19 -8.54 2.45 -13.31
CA GLU A 19 -7.61 1.38 -12.97
C GLU A 19 -6.17 1.88 -12.83
N GLU A 20 -5.75 2.84 -13.67
CA GLU A 20 -4.39 3.38 -13.64
C GLU A 20 -4.12 4.14 -12.34
N LEU A 21 -5.07 4.98 -11.88
CA LEU A 21 -4.97 5.65 -10.58
C LEU A 21 -4.95 4.64 -9.43
N VAL A 22 -5.74 3.56 -9.51
CA VAL A 22 -5.78 2.54 -8.47
C VAL A 22 -4.48 1.75 -8.39
N ILE A 23 -3.87 1.41 -9.52
CA ILE A 23 -2.64 0.61 -9.58
C ILE A 23 -1.42 1.48 -9.25
N THR A 24 -1.24 2.58 -9.96
CA THR A 24 -0.02 3.41 -9.85
C THR A 24 -0.09 4.39 -8.68
N GLY A 25 -1.29 4.80 -8.29
CA GLY A 25 -1.47 5.89 -7.32
C GLY A 25 -0.90 7.22 -7.82
N LYS A 26 -0.76 7.44 -9.13
CA LYS A 26 -0.25 8.70 -9.72
C LYS A 26 -1.39 9.63 -10.08
N ASP A 27 -1.33 10.88 -9.61
CA ASP A 27 -2.35 11.88 -9.87
C ASP A 27 -1.77 13.31 -9.82
N LYS A 28 -1.97 14.06 -10.92
CA LYS A 28 -1.47 15.43 -11.09
C LYS A 28 -1.99 16.43 -10.05
N PHE A 29 -3.20 16.24 -9.54
CA PHE A 29 -3.77 17.11 -8.51
C PHE A 29 -3.15 16.82 -7.16
N TYR A 30 -2.78 15.57 -6.88
CA TYR A 30 -1.99 15.23 -5.70
C TYR A 30 -0.58 15.81 -5.74
N ILE A 31 0.10 15.81 -6.90
CA ILE A 31 1.39 16.49 -7.08
C ILE A 31 1.26 17.98 -6.77
N LYS A 32 0.23 18.64 -7.32
CA LYS A 32 -0.08 20.05 -7.04
C LYS A 32 -0.42 20.31 -5.57
N ALA A 33 -1.13 19.39 -4.91
CA ALA A 33 -1.46 19.51 -3.50
C ALA A 33 -0.22 19.33 -2.60
N SER A 34 0.69 18.43 -2.99
CA SER A 34 1.96 18.18 -2.31
C SER A 34 2.85 19.43 -2.36
N SER A 35 3.03 20.02 -3.55
CA SER A 35 3.82 21.25 -3.72
C SER A 35 3.22 22.47 -2.99
N ALA A 36 1.92 22.48 -2.75
CA ALA A 36 1.23 23.49 -1.95
C ALA A 36 1.21 23.19 -0.43
N GLY A 37 1.89 22.13 0.03
CA GLY A 37 1.93 21.73 1.44
C GLY A 37 0.58 21.29 2.02
N ARG A 38 -0.33 20.80 1.18
CA ARG A 38 -1.71 20.44 1.57
C ARG A 38 -1.91 18.96 1.91
N LEU A 39 -0.88 18.15 1.73
CA LEU A 39 -0.91 16.71 2.04
C LEU A 39 -0.25 16.44 3.40
N ARG A 40 -0.78 15.44 4.11
CA ARG A 40 -0.18 14.95 5.37
C ARG A 40 0.86 13.86 5.16
N VAL A 41 0.88 13.25 3.97
CA VAL A 41 1.78 12.18 3.59
C VAL A 41 2.61 12.69 2.41
N PRO A 42 3.94 12.43 2.38
CA PRO A 42 4.77 12.76 1.23
C PRO A 42 4.20 12.14 -0.05
N TYR A 43 4.22 12.92 -1.11
CA TYR A 43 3.70 12.53 -2.41
C TYR A 43 4.52 13.21 -3.51
N ASP A 44 4.97 12.42 -4.47
CA ASP A 44 5.80 12.83 -5.59
C ASP A 44 5.36 12.10 -6.89
N GLU A 45 6.19 12.20 -7.93
CA GLU A 45 5.94 11.61 -9.26
C GLU A 45 5.94 10.06 -9.24
N GLU A 46 6.49 9.43 -8.20
CA GLU A 46 6.42 7.97 -8.05
C GLU A 46 5.01 7.52 -7.64
N GLY A 47 4.22 8.43 -7.05
CA GLY A 47 2.87 8.16 -6.59
C GLY A 47 2.83 7.25 -5.36
N LEU A 48 1.70 6.55 -5.20
CA LEU A 48 1.47 5.63 -4.09
C LEU A 48 1.01 4.26 -4.63
N PRO A 49 1.94 3.49 -5.24
CA PRO A 49 1.60 2.28 -5.98
C PRO A 49 0.94 1.22 -5.10
N LEU A 50 0.03 0.45 -5.71
CA LEU A 50 -0.73 -0.60 -5.06
C LEU A 50 0.17 -1.67 -4.46
N GLU A 51 1.25 -2.03 -5.15
CA GLU A 51 2.23 -3.00 -4.64
C GLU A 51 2.76 -2.58 -3.28
N LYS A 52 3.19 -1.33 -3.14
CA LYS A 52 3.75 -0.80 -1.89
C LYS A 52 2.71 -0.76 -0.78
N ARG A 53 1.44 -0.50 -1.11
CA ARG A 53 0.32 -0.55 -0.16
C ARG A 53 0.03 -1.96 0.32
N VAL A 54 -0.05 -2.93 -0.60
CA VAL A 54 -0.21 -4.35 -0.27
C VAL A 54 0.96 -4.85 0.58
N GLY A 55 2.20 -4.53 0.19
CA GLY A 55 3.39 -4.93 0.94
C GLY A 55 3.38 -4.44 2.38
N ARG A 56 2.97 -3.18 2.62
CA ARG A 56 2.81 -2.65 3.98
C ARG A 56 1.75 -3.40 4.79
N HIS A 57 0.64 -3.78 4.18
CA HIS A 57 -0.38 -4.59 4.85
C HIS A 57 0.13 -6.00 5.18
N LEU A 58 0.86 -6.64 4.27
CA LEU A 58 1.45 -7.96 4.52
C LEU A 58 2.48 -7.93 5.66
N VAL A 59 3.37 -6.94 5.67
CA VAL A 59 4.31 -6.74 6.80
C VAL A 59 3.55 -6.53 8.10
N THR A 60 2.52 -5.66 8.09
CA THR A 60 1.68 -5.41 9.27
C THR A 60 1.05 -6.71 9.77
N LEU A 61 0.45 -7.51 8.89
CA LEU A 61 -0.14 -8.80 9.23
C LEU A 61 0.89 -9.75 9.86
N LYS A 62 2.06 -9.94 9.22
CA LYS A 62 3.12 -10.82 9.75
C LYS A 62 3.57 -10.38 11.14
N THR A 63 3.86 -9.08 11.32
CA THR A 63 4.27 -8.55 12.62
C THR A 63 3.20 -8.77 13.70
N LEU A 64 1.91 -8.66 13.37
CA LEU A 64 0.84 -8.94 14.33
C LEU A 64 0.79 -10.40 14.75
N LEU A 65 0.92 -11.32 13.79
CA LEU A 65 0.91 -12.75 14.07
C LEU A 65 2.16 -13.17 14.86
N GLU A 66 3.33 -12.60 14.52
CA GLU A 66 4.58 -12.80 15.27
C GLU A 66 4.43 -12.35 16.73
N VAL A 67 3.87 -11.14 16.96
CA VAL A 67 3.63 -10.64 18.33
C VAL A 67 2.58 -11.48 19.05
N TYR A 68 1.49 -11.88 18.39
CA TYR A 68 0.47 -12.75 18.99
C TYR A 68 1.07 -14.10 19.43
N SER A 69 1.91 -14.69 18.59
CA SER A 69 2.55 -15.99 18.85
C SER A 69 3.53 -15.98 20.04
N GLN A 70 3.90 -14.79 20.55
CA GLN A 70 4.67 -14.68 21.80
C GLN A 70 3.81 -14.95 23.04
N TYR A 71 2.49 -14.85 22.92
CA TYR A 71 1.54 -14.95 24.05
C TYR A 71 0.48 -16.05 23.86
N GLY A 72 0.18 -16.43 22.62
CA GLY A 72 -0.80 -17.46 22.27
C GLY A 72 -0.21 -18.54 21.38
N GLU A 73 -1.09 -19.43 20.91
CA GLU A 73 -0.71 -20.47 19.93
C GLU A 73 -0.23 -19.82 18.63
N PRO A 74 0.89 -20.26 18.05
CA PRO A 74 1.41 -19.68 16.82
C PRO A 74 0.43 -19.79 15.66
N ILE A 75 0.30 -18.70 14.90
CA ILE A 75 -0.48 -18.66 13.65
C ILE A 75 0.50 -18.41 12.50
N GLU A 76 0.68 -19.43 11.65
CA GLU A 76 1.56 -19.36 10.49
C GLU A 76 0.76 -19.01 9.23
N VAL A 77 1.26 -18.05 8.45
CA VAL A 77 0.71 -17.68 7.15
C VAL A 77 1.81 -17.59 6.11
N GLU A 78 1.55 -18.16 4.94
CA GLU A 78 2.45 -18.07 3.79
C GLU A 78 2.06 -16.85 2.94
N VAL A 79 2.81 -15.77 3.10
CA VAL A 79 2.67 -14.53 2.33
C VAL A 79 4.04 -14.00 1.94
N PRO A 80 4.18 -13.37 0.76
CA PRO A 80 5.46 -12.84 0.31
C PRO A 80 6.00 -11.79 1.27
N SER A 81 7.33 -11.70 1.36
CA SER A 81 7.98 -10.57 2.03
C SER A 81 7.76 -9.27 1.23
N PHE A 82 7.97 -8.13 1.90
CA PHE A 82 7.90 -6.83 1.24
C PHE A 82 8.87 -6.75 0.06
N SER A 83 10.11 -7.21 0.24
CA SER A 83 11.15 -7.19 -0.79
C SER A 83 10.77 -8.06 -1.99
N GLU A 84 10.29 -9.29 -1.76
CA GLU A 84 9.84 -10.17 -2.84
C GLU A 84 8.66 -9.57 -3.61
N LEU A 85 7.73 -8.89 -2.91
CA LEU A 85 6.61 -8.23 -3.55
C LEU A 85 7.06 -7.04 -4.42
N MET A 86 8.05 -6.27 -3.97
CA MET A 86 8.60 -5.16 -4.76
C MET A 86 9.40 -5.66 -5.97
N GLU A 87 10.05 -6.82 -5.86
CA GLU A 87 10.86 -7.40 -6.94
C GLU A 87 9.99 -8.08 -8.01
N LYS A 88 9.02 -8.91 -7.59
CA LYS A 88 8.21 -9.73 -8.51
C LYS A 88 6.91 -9.07 -8.95
N GLY A 89 6.48 -8.02 -8.24
CA GLY A 89 5.18 -7.37 -8.43
C GLY A 89 4.02 -8.18 -7.86
N ILE A 90 2.88 -7.53 -7.60
CA ILE A 90 1.70 -8.19 -7.03
C ILE A 90 1.12 -9.26 -7.95
N GLY A 91 1.20 -9.07 -9.27
CA GLY A 91 0.60 -9.97 -10.25
C GLY A 91 1.18 -11.38 -10.20
N TYR A 92 2.46 -11.52 -9.82
CA TYR A 92 3.13 -12.82 -9.66
C TYR A 92 2.47 -13.69 -8.57
N PHE A 93 1.83 -13.07 -7.58
CA PHE A 93 1.22 -13.77 -6.43
C PHE A 93 -0.31 -13.91 -6.54
N LEU A 94 -0.91 -13.48 -7.65
CA LEU A 94 -2.33 -13.68 -7.90
C LEU A 94 -2.55 -15.10 -8.43
N ASN A 95 -3.47 -15.84 -7.80
CA ASN A 95 -3.94 -17.14 -8.27
C ASN A 95 -5.36 -16.95 -8.85
N GLU A 96 -5.68 -17.70 -9.92
CA GLU A 96 -7.04 -17.80 -10.50
C GLU A 96 -7.99 -18.65 -9.63
#